data_AF-A0AAV4K9Q8-F1
#
_entry.id   AF-A0AAV4K9Q8-F1
#
_cell.length_a   1.000
_cell.length_b   1.000
_cell.length_c   1.000
_cell.angle_alpha   90.00
_cell.angle_beta   90.00
_cell.angle_gamma   90.00
#
_symmetry.space_group_name_H-M   'P 1'
#
loop_
_entity.id
_entity.type
_entity.pdbx_description
1 polymer ?
#
loop_
_entity_poly.entity_id
_entity_poly.type
_entity_poly.pdbx_seq_one_letter_code
_entity_poly.pdbx_strand_id
1 'polypeptide(L)'
;MFRRGGAEVSMSGTKIAPFFQADDIWESKLVCPACGYDYNHVLPHPFNAPGHDQGAAGWGGRGDLYTLPVWGECGHVWGVQFGFHKGQTFLMAGLLTAKELEYDEALAFVKAQGKK
;
A
#
# COMPACT_ATOMS: atom_id res chain seq x y z
N MET A 1 -6.98 28.15 -22.99
CA MET A 1 -5.51 28.09 -23.18
C MET A 1 -4.87 28.22 -21.80
N PHE A 2 -4.68 27.11 -21.09
CA PHE A 2 -4.12 27.12 -19.72
C PHE A 2 -2.66 26.65 -19.77
N ARG A 3 -1.75 27.51 -19.29
CA ARG A 3 -0.30 27.25 -19.26
C ARG A 3 0.00 26.20 -18.18
N ARG A 4 0.68 25.12 -18.58
CA ARG A 4 1.27 24.10 -17.71
C ARG A 4 2.51 24.69 -17.02
N GLY A 5 2.55 24.65 -15.70
CA GLY A 5 3.72 24.98 -14.90
C GLY A 5 3.93 23.91 -13.84
N GLY A 6 4.48 22.75 -14.24
CA GLY A 6 5.02 21.79 -13.29
C GLY A 6 6.37 22.32 -12.80
N ALA A 7 6.50 22.52 -11.49
CA ALA A 7 7.74 23.03 -10.89
C ALA A 7 8.84 21.97 -10.99
N GLU A 8 9.91 22.28 -11.73
CA GLU A 8 11.16 21.52 -11.72
C GLU A 8 11.90 21.82 -10.40
N VAL A 9 12.11 20.81 -9.55
CA VAL A 9 12.96 20.93 -8.36
C VAL A 9 14.38 20.47 -8.74
N SER A 10 15.30 21.42 -8.85
CA SER A 10 16.70 21.18 -9.20
C SER A 10 17.51 20.86 -7.94
N MET A 11 17.89 19.59 -7.76
CA MET A 11 19.05 19.21 -6.94
C MET A 11 20.17 18.76 -7.88
N SER A 12 21.35 19.36 -7.72
CA SER A 12 22.63 19.09 -8.42
C SER A 12 22.58 18.15 -9.64
N GLY A 13 22.52 18.74 -10.84
CA GLY A 13 23.15 18.19 -12.05
C GLY A 13 22.53 16.96 -12.71
N THR A 14 21.54 16.29 -12.12
CA THR A 14 20.80 15.21 -12.78
C THR A 14 19.33 15.59 -12.84
N LYS A 15 18.80 15.84 -14.05
CA LYS A 15 17.35 15.94 -14.24
C LYS A 15 16.76 14.55 -14.02
N ILE A 16 16.31 14.27 -12.80
CA ILE A 16 15.45 13.12 -12.55
C ILE A 16 14.09 13.51 -13.15
N ALA A 17 13.85 13.10 -14.39
CA ALA A 17 12.50 13.18 -14.93
C ALA A 17 11.59 12.44 -13.94
N PRO A 18 10.45 13.02 -13.51
CA PRO A 18 9.51 12.26 -12.71
C PRO A 18 9.14 11.02 -13.52
N PHE A 19 9.33 9.86 -12.91
CA PHE A 19 9.12 8.55 -13.57
C PHE A 19 7.66 8.36 -14.03
N PHE A 20 6.73 9.22 -13.59
CA PHE A 20 5.34 9.25 -14.00
C PHE A 20 4.96 10.61 -14.61
N GLN A 21 4.30 10.60 -15.76
CA GLN A 21 3.66 11.80 -16.29
C GLN A 21 2.42 12.10 -15.45
N ALA A 22 2.03 13.38 -15.34
CA ALA A 22 0.92 13.81 -14.50
C ALA A 22 -0.43 13.18 -14.90
N ASP A 23 -0.56 12.69 -16.13
CA ASP A 23 -1.77 12.02 -16.61
C ASP A 23 -1.82 10.55 -16.16
N ASP A 24 -0.66 9.91 -15.91
CA ASP A 24 -0.55 8.50 -15.47
C ASP A 24 -1.03 8.27 -14.02
N ILE A 25 -1.09 9.33 -13.21
CA ILE A 25 -1.40 9.22 -11.77
C ILE A 25 -2.84 8.76 -11.53
N TRP A 26 -3.76 9.07 -12.45
CA TRP A 26 -5.17 8.70 -12.32
C TRP A 26 -5.43 7.26 -12.71
N GLU A 27 -4.58 6.67 -13.54
CA GLU A 27 -4.62 5.25 -13.91
C GLU A 27 -3.89 4.37 -12.88
N SER A 28 -3.05 4.98 -12.04
CA SER A 28 -2.22 4.31 -11.02
C SER A 28 -2.89 4.26 -9.62
N LYS A 29 -4.22 4.36 -9.55
CA LYS A 29 -4.96 4.36 -8.28
C LYS A 29 -4.90 2.99 -7.60
N LEU A 30 -4.78 3.01 -6.27
CA LEU A 30 -4.98 1.80 -5.46
C LEU A 30 -6.45 1.40 -5.47
N VAL A 31 -6.73 0.16 -5.84
CA VAL A 31 -8.07 -0.42 -5.87
C VAL A 31 -8.16 -1.59 -4.91
N CYS A 32 -9.33 -1.77 -4.28
CA CYS A 32 -9.58 -2.89 -3.39
C CYS A 32 -9.43 -4.21 -4.17
N PRO A 33 -8.55 -5.14 -3.76
CA PRO A 33 -8.30 -6.37 -4.51
C PRO A 33 -9.51 -7.32 -4.55
N ALA A 34 -10.49 -7.14 -3.66
CA ALA A 34 -11.68 -7.97 -3.61
C ALA A 34 -12.79 -7.53 -4.58
N CYS A 35 -12.93 -6.23 -4.84
CA CYS A 35 -14.08 -5.69 -5.58
C CYS A 35 -13.77 -4.54 -6.55
N GLY A 36 -12.52 -4.06 -6.61
CA GLY A 36 -12.10 -2.98 -7.51
C GLY A 36 -12.47 -1.56 -7.07
N TYR A 37 -13.08 -1.38 -5.88
CA TYR A 37 -13.46 -0.06 -5.37
C TYR A 37 -12.21 0.80 -5.03
N ASP A 38 -12.25 2.11 -5.33
CA ASP A 38 -11.05 2.97 -5.34
C ASP A 38 -10.98 4.03 -4.22
N TYR A 39 -12.05 4.25 -3.44
CA TYR A 39 -11.98 5.08 -2.23
C TYR A 39 -11.39 4.28 -1.07
N ASN A 40 -10.06 4.35 -0.98
CA ASN A 40 -9.24 3.60 -0.05
C ASN A 40 -8.49 4.55 0.89
N HIS A 41 -8.44 4.19 2.17
CA HIS A 41 -7.81 4.95 3.25
C HIS A 41 -6.68 4.14 3.85
N VAL A 42 -5.45 4.65 3.81
CA VAL A 42 -4.32 4.01 4.47
C VAL A 42 -4.53 4.10 5.98
N LEU A 43 -4.53 2.94 6.63
CA LEU A 43 -4.65 2.84 8.08
C LEU A 43 -3.30 3.12 8.75
N PRO A 44 -3.29 3.63 9.99
CA PRO A 44 -2.07 3.77 10.75
C PRO A 44 -1.48 2.39 11.11
N HIS A 45 -0.21 2.38 11.53
CA HIS A 45 0.51 1.18 12.00
C HIS A 45 0.77 0.13 10.91
N PRO A 46 1.70 0.42 10.00
CA PRO A 46 2.22 -0.64 9.15
C PRO A 46 2.93 -1.69 9.99
N PHE A 47 2.86 -2.95 9.56
CA PHE A 47 3.43 -4.06 10.30
C PHE A 47 4.34 -4.91 9.43
N ASN A 48 5.26 -5.61 10.09
CA ASN A 48 6.24 -6.46 9.47
C ASN A 48 6.07 -7.89 9.98
N ALA A 49 6.03 -8.84 9.06
CA ALA A 49 6.18 -10.26 9.37
C ALA A 49 7.61 -10.69 8.96
N PRO A 50 8.47 -11.09 9.90
CA PRO A 50 9.83 -11.45 9.59
C PRO A 50 9.90 -12.81 8.89
N GLY A 51 10.65 -12.89 7.80
CA GLY A 51 10.81 -14.12 6.99
C GLY A 51 12.01 -14.97 7.38
N HIS A 52 13.04 -14.34 7.97
CA HIS A 52 14.28 -14.97 8.45
C HIS A 52 15.02 -15.83 7.42
N ASP A 53 14.85 -15.53 6.12
CA ASP A 53 15.33 -16.32 4.97
C ASP A 53 14.84 -17.79 4.95
N GLN A 54 13.85 -18.13 5.77
CA GLN A 54 13.24 -19.46 5.86
C GLN A 54 11.80 -19.48 5.32
N GLY A 55 11.28 -18.33 4.87
CA GLY A 55 9.90 -18.21 4.39
C GLY A 55 8.87 -18.14 5.50
N ALA A 56 9.28 -17.81 6.72
CA ALA A 56 8.39 -17.70 7.88
C ALA A 56 7.28 -16.65 7.72
N ALA A 57 7.49 -15.66 6.84
CA ALA A 57 6.54 -14.59 6.55
C ALA A 57 5.36 -15.02 5.64
N GLY A 58 5.38 -16.22 5.05
CA GLY A 58 4.19 -16.84 4.44
C GLY A 58 3.71 -16.28 3.09
N TRP A 59 4.42 -15.34 2.46
CA TRP A 59 4.02 -14.73 1.16
C TRP A 59 4.61 -15.45 -0.08
N GLY A 60 5.22 -16.61 0.11
CA GLY A 60 5.86 -17.41 -0.96
C GLY A 60 7.35 -17.09 -1.19
N GLY A 61 7.83 -15.94 -0.74
CA GLY A 61 9.27 -15.64 -0.67
C GLY A 61 9.90 -15.99 0.68
N ARG A 62 11.22 -15.81 0.78
CA ARG A 62 11.99 -16.17 2.00
C ARG A 62 12.23 -15.04 3.00
N GLY A 63 12.29 -13.80 2.54
CA GLY A 63 12.54 -12.65 3.41
C GLY A 63 11.25 -12.05 3.95
N ASP A 64 11.41 -10.89 4.56
CA ASP A 64 10.34 -10.25 5.34
C ASP A 64 9.19 -9.77 4.45
N LEU A 65 8.03 -9.59 5.07
CA LEU A 65 6.84 -9.01 4.48
C LEU A 65 6.47 -7.74 5.23
N TYR A 66 6.50 -6.61 4.55
CA TYR A 66 6.00 -5.35 5.10
C TYR A 66 4.61 -5.05 4.55
N THR A 67 3.66 -4.73 5.43
CA THR A 67 2.26 -4.52 5.07
C THR A 67 1.81 -3.13 5.49
N LEU A 68 1.27 -2.38 4.52
CA LEU A 68 0.51 -1.17 4.75
C LEU A 68 -0.98 -1.52 4.79
N PRO A 69 -1.65 -1.48 5.96
CA PRO A 69 -3.07 -1.76 6.05
C PRO A 69 -3.89 -0.64 5.40
N VAL A 70 -4.99 -1.02 4.74
CA VAL A 70 -5.88 -0.15 3.98
C VAL A 70 -7.32 -0.54 4.26
N TRP A 71 -8.16 0.46 4.52
CA TRP A 71 -9.61 0.29 4.58
C TRP A 71 -10.25 0.92 3.34
N GLY A 72 -11.04 0.15 2.60
CA GLY A 72 -11.88 0.68 1.54
C GLY A 72 -13.25 1.06 2.08
N GLU A 73 -13.85 2.17 1.61
CA GLU A 73 -15.23 2.52 2.02
C GLU A 73 -16.27 1.49 1.54
N CYS A 74 -15.86 0.53 0.70
CA CYS A 74 -16.61 -0.68 0.39
C CYS A 74 -16.75 -1.67 1.58
N GLY A 75 -16.08 -1.40 2.71
CA GLY A 75 -16.14 -2.20 3.93
C GLY A 75 -15.03 -3.24 4.07
N HIS A 76 -14.24 -3.49 3.02
CA HIS A 76 -13.10 -4.41 3.09
C HIS A 76 -11.89 -3.76 3.74
N VAL A 77 -11.14 -4.57 4.48
CA VAL A 77 -9.79 -4.22 4.95
C VAL A 77 -8.80 -5.12 4.23
N TRP A 78 -7.76 -4.52 3.68
CA TRP A 78 -6.78 -5.18 2.83
C TRP A 78 -5.40 -4.54 3.03
N GLY A 79 -4.36 -5.14 2.49
CA GLY A 79 -2.99 -4.69 2.67
C GLY A 79 -2.27 -4.50 1.35
N VAL A 80 -1.53 -3.40 1.22
CA VAL A 80 -0.47 -3.27 0.22
C VAL A 80 0.79 -3.88 0.82
N GLN A 81 1.32 -4.91 0.17
CA GLN A 81 2.33 -5.79 0.73
C GLN A 81 3.61 -5.73 -0.08
N PHE A 82 4.74 -5.64 0.63
CA PHE A 82 6.09 -5.64 0.07
C PHE A 82 6.85 -6.84 0.61
N GLY A 83 7.01 -7.86 -0.24
CA GLY A 83 7.79 -9.06 0.07
C GLY A 83 9.24 -8.90 -0.39
N PHE A 84 10.20 -9.22 0.47
CA PHE A 84 11.63 -9.10 0.15
C PHE A 84 12.29 -10.46 -0.10
N HIS A 85 12.94 -10.63 -1.25
CA HIS A 85 13.71 -11.85 -1.53
C HIS A 85 15.01 -11.54 -2.27
N LYS A 86 16.16 -11.80 -1.64
CA LYS A 86 17.50 -11.68 -2.25
C LYS A 86 17.74 -10.36 -3.00
N GLY A 87 17.33 -9.24 -2.40
CA GLY A 87 17.46 -7.90 -2.98
C GLY A 87 16.34 -7.51 -3.96
N GLN A 88 15.37 -8.39 -4.21
CA GLN A 88 14.17 -8.08 -4.97
C GLN A 88 13.01 -7.70 -4.03
N THR A 89 12.17 -6.78 -4.47
CA THR A 89 10.95 -6.38 -3.78
C THR A 89 9.75 -6.72 -4.64
N PHE A 90 8.81 -7.47 -4.08
CA PHE A 90 7.57 -7.89 -4.74
C PHE A 90 6.42 -7.08 -4.15
N LEU A 91 5.65 -6.44 -5.03
CA LEU A 91 4.44 -5.69 -4.65
C LEU A 91 3.21 -6.57 -4.83
N MET A 92 2.41 -6.69 -3.79
CA MET A 92 1.20 -7.51 -3.76
C MET A 92 0.07 -6.74 -3.08
N ALA A 93 -1.16 -7.20 -3.30
CA ALA A 93 -2.34 -6.74 -2.58
C ALA A 93 -3.14 -7.96 -2.11
N GLY A 94 -3.53 -7.98 -0.83
CA GLY A 94 -4.24 -9.10 -0.23
C GLY A 94 -5.27 -8.64 0.79
N LEU A 95 -6.39 -9.37 0.89
CA LEU A 95 -7.35 -9.16 1.98
C LEU A 95 -6.68 -9.46 3.32
N LEU A 96 -6.94 -8.60 4.31
CA LEU A 96 -6.49 -8.82 5.68
C LEU A 96 -7.65 -9.37 6.51
N THR A 97 -7.35 -10.38 7.30
CA THR A 97 -8.25 -10.95 8.31
C THR A 97 -8.14 -10.17 9.62
N ALA A 98 -9.13 -10.32 10.49
CA ALA A 98 -9.12 -9.70 11.81
C ALA A 98 -7.88 -10.10 12.66
N LYS A 99 -7.30 -11.28 12.42
CA LYS A 99 -6.09 -11.76 13.08
C LYS A 99 -4.82 -11.06 12.58
N GLU A 100 -4.80 -10.64 11.31
CA GLU A 100 -3.70 -9.85 10.75
C GLU A 100 -3.81 -8.37 11.15
N LEU A 101 -5.01 -7.94 11.54
CA LEU A 101 -5.30 -6.64 12.14
C LEU A 101 -5.21 -6.67 13.67
N GLU A 102 -4.27 -7.41 14.27
CA GLU A 102 -4.08 -7.46 15.74
C GLU A 102 -3.53 -6.14 16.33
N TYR A 103 -4.18 -5.02 15.98
CA TYR A 103 -4.11 -3.76 16.68
C TYR A 103 -5.54 -3.27 16.90
N ASP A 104 -5.91 -3.16 18.19
CA ASP A 104 -7.22 -2.67 18.63
C ASP A 104 -7.59 -1.33 17.96
N GLU A 105 -6.62 -0.51 17.60
CA GLU A 105 -6.79 0.80 16.97
C GLU A 105 -7.22 0.72 15.50
N ALA A 106 -6.71 -0.22 14.70
CA ALA A 106 -7.10 -0.37 13.31
C ALA A 106 -8.54 -0.92 13.21
N LEU A 107 -8.86 -1.91 14.05
CA LEU A 107 -10.22 -2.41 14.23
C LEU A 107 -11.17 -1.34 14.78
N ALA A 108 -10.72 -0.52 15.74
CA ALA A 108 -11.50 0.60 16.27
C ALA A 108 -11.74 1.68 15.20
N PHE A 109 -10.74 2.01 14.39
CA PHE A 109 -10.88 2.94 13.27
C PHE A 109 -11.91 2.43 12.27
N VAL A 110 -11.81 1.17 11.85
CA VAL A 110 -12.78 0.57 10.92
C VAL A 110 -14.20 0.56 11.52
N LYS A 111 -14.34 0.19 12.80
CA LYS A 111 -15.64 0.22 13.51
C LYS A 111 -16.18 1.63 13.69
N ALA A 112 -15.34 2.65 13.81
CA ALA A 112 -15.76 4.05 13.90
C ALA A 112 -16.28 4.58 12.54
N GLN A 113 -15.67 4.14 11.42
CA GLN A 113 -16.10 4.55 10.07
C GLN A 113 -17.36 3.82 9.60
N GLY A 114 -17.61 2.59 10.06
CA GLY A 114 -18.80 1.79 9.73
C GLY A 114 -20.11 2.20 10.44
N LYS A 115 -20.13 3.29 11.21
CA LYS A 115 -21.31 3.81 11.94
C LYS A 115 -22.00 4.99 11.23
N LYS A 116 -22.08 4.97 9.90
CA LYS A 116 -22.94 5.90 9.16
C LYS A 116 -24.29 5.26 8.87
#